data_AF-A0A0S7WF23-F1
#
_entry.id   AF-A0A0S7WF23-F1
#
_cell.length_a   1.000
_cell.length_b   1.000
_cell.length_c   1.000
_cell.angle_alpha   90.00
_cell.angle_beta   90.00
_cell.angle_gamma   90.00
#
_symmetry.space_group_name_H-M   'P 1'
#
loop_
_entity.id
_entity.type
_entity.pdbx_description
1 polymer ?
#
loop_
_entity_poly.entity_id
_entity_poly.type
_entity_poly.pdbx_seq_one_letter_code
_entity_poly.pdbx_strand_id
1 'polypeptide(L)'
;SLRTEHYDAGVRAYQISGDPSKYLLHLDFYELNELIDLRPPPGSVYISAASEPFNLEMELDEERMGNWLQKFEVNAPDCKPRYVHASGHASGPELIDFVKGVRPKMLIPIHTHRPDMFEQELAGTGIAVHVPRVGEPIPIP
;
A
#
# COMPACT_ATOMS: atom_id res chain seq x y z
N SER A 1 10.91 -31.63 -18.45
CA SER A 1 12.19 -31.24 -17.86
C SER A 1 11.89 -30.35 -16.67
N LEU A 2 12.20 -30.79 -15.44
CA LEU A 2 12.13 -29.91 -14.28
C LEU A 2 13.23 -28.85 -14.47
N ARG A 3 12.87 -27.57 -14.52
CA ARG A 3 13.88 -26.49 -14.62
C ARG A 3 14.61 -26.43 -13.29
N THR A 4 15.82 -26.97 -13.24
CA THR A 4 16.72 -26.95 -12.07
C THR A 4 17.68 -25.77 -12.10
N GLU A 5 17.49 -24.80 -12.99
CA GLU A 5 18.40 -23.67 -13.19
C GLU A 5 18.64 -22.87 -11.89
N HIS A 6 17.65 -22.79 -11.00
CA HIS A 6 17.79 -22.18 -9.67
C HIS A 6 18.65 -23.01 -8.70
N TYR A 7 18.74 -24.33 -8.89
CA TYR A 7 19.63 -25.19 -8.12
C TYR A 7 21.09 -25.01 -8.54
N ASP A 8 21.36 -24.81 -9.82
CA ASP A 8 22.75 -24.75 -10.31
C ASP A 8 23.31 -23.32 -10.35
N ALA A 9 22.45 -22.30 -10.54
CA ALA A 9 22.87 -20.91 -10.71
C ALA A 9 22.20 -19.91 -9.73
N GLY A 10 21.34 -20.37 -8.83
CA GLY A 10 20.66 -19.51 -7.87
C GLY A 10 21.56 -19.07 -6.70
N VAL A 11 21.36 -17.83 -6.24
CA VAL A 11 22.03 -17.33 -5.03
C VAL A 11 21.37 -17.91 -3.79
N ARG A 12 22.18 -18.48 -2.88
CA ARG A 12 21.70 -19.06 -1.61
C ARG A 12 21.68 -18.03 -0.49
N ALA A 13 20.82 -18.24 0.51
CA ALA A 13 20.70 -17.36 1.67
C ALA A 13 22.06 -17.07 2.34
N TYR A 14 22.92 -18.09 2.52
CA TYR A 14 24.25 -17.91 3.13
C TYR A 14 25.21 -17.04 2.29
N GLN A 15 25.00 -16.98 0.97
CA GLN A 15 25.79 -16.11 0.08
C GLN A 15 25.33 -14.66 0.20
N ILE A 16 24.01 -14.46 0.36
CA ILE A 16 23.42 -13.15 0.61
C ILE A 16 23.87 -12.63 1.98
N SER A 17 23.75 -13.45 3.03
CA SER A 17 24.15 -13.07 4.39
C SER A 17 25.64 -12.79 4.53
N GLY A 18 26.48 -13.38 3.66
CA GLY A 18 27.93 -13.17 3.66
C GLY A 18 28.36 -11.79 3.14
N ASP A 19 27.57 -11.18 2.25
CA ASP A 19 27.79 -9.81 1.76
C ASP A 19 26.46 -9.17 1.35
N PRO A 20 25.62 -8.80 2.33
CA PRO A 20 24.25 -8.35 2.08
C PRO A 20 24.20 -7.05 1.26
N SER A 21 25.26 -6.24 1.30
CA SER A 21 25.36 -4.97 0.58
C SER A 21 25.30 -5.10 -0.95
N LYS A 22 25.53 -6.31 -1.49
CA LYS A 22 25.53 -6.59 -2.93
C LYS A 22 24.16 -6.94 -3.50
N TYR A 23 23.15 -7.12 -2.65
CA TYR A 23 21.87 -7.69 -3.07
C TYR A 23 20.72 -6.75 -2.78
N LEU A 24 19.78 -6.71 -3.73
CA LEU A 24 18.45 -6.17 -3.56
C LEU A 24 17.48 -7.35 -3.65
N LEU A 25 16.66 -7.54 -2.63
CA LEU A 25 15.70 -8.63 -2.55
C LEU A 25 14.30 -8.09 -2.76
N HIS A 26 13.49 -8.87 -3.47
CA HIS A 26 12.05 -8.69 -3.50
C HIS A 26 11.46 -9.73 -2.55
N LEU A 27 10.84 -9.27 -1.47
CA LEU A 27 10.13 -10.11 -0.50
C LEU A 27 8.74 -9.51 -0.33
N ASP A 28 7.71 -10.30 -0.55
CA ASP A 28 6.35 -9.91 -0.17
C ASP A 28 6.07 -10.24 1.31
N PHE A 29 4.85 -9.93 1.78
CA PHE A 29 4.40 -10.19 3.15
C PHE A 29 4.57 -11.65 3.59
N TYR A 30 4.39 -12.60 2.67
CA TYR A 30 4.44 -14.02 2.94
C TYR A 30 5.87 -14.56 2.96
N GLU A 31 6.80 -13.86 2.33
CA GLU A 31 8.22 -14.24 2.22
C GLU A 31 9.11 -13.57 3.28
N LEU A 32 8.55 -12.72 4.16
CA LEU A 32 9.32 -12.11 5.26
C LEU A 32 9.87 -13.14 6.26
N ASN A 33 9.36 -14.38 6.27
CA ASN A 33 9.94 -15.46 7.06
C ASN A 33 11.38 -15.82 6.61
N GLU A 34 11.75 -15.55 5.36
CA GLU A 34 13.09 -15.82 4.82
C GLU A 34 14.17 -15.00 5.56
N LEU A 35 13.78 -13.93 6.27
CA LEU A 35 14.68 -13.17 7.13
C LEU A 35 15.38 -14.03 8.20
N ILE A 36 14.79 -15.16 8.60
CA ILE A 36 15.40 -16.13 9.53
C ILE A 36 16.75 -16.64 9.01
N ASP A 37 16.82 -16.91 7.71
CA ASP A 37 18.00 -17.45 7.05
C ASP A 37 18.90 -16.35 6.49
N LEU A 38 18.30 -15.24 6.02
CA LEU A 38 19.05 -14.09 5.49
C LEU A 38 19.78 -13.31 6.59
N ARG A 39 19.17 -13.17 7.77
CA ARG A 39 19.69 -12.43 8.94
C ARG A 39 20.29 -11.08 8.55
N PRO A 40 19.48 -10.15 8.02
CA PRO A 40 19.98 -8.85 7.60
C PRO A 40 20.66 -8.11 8.76
N PRO A 41 21.72 -7.34 8.50
CA PRO A 41 22.30 -6.46 9.51
C PRO A 41 21.26 -5.47 10.05
N PRO A 42 21.29 -5.12 11.35
CA PRO A 42 20.47 -4.04 11.90
C PRO A 42 20.61 -2.75 11.08
N GLY A 43 19.49 -2.09 10.82
CA GLY A 43 19.43 -0.89 9.97
C GLY A 43 19.35 -1.18 8.46
N SER A 44 19.29 -2.45 8.04
CA SER A 44 18.94 -2.80 6.66
C SER A 44 17.62 -2.15 6.24
N VAL A 45 17.46 -1.85 4.95
CA VAL A 45 16.33 -1.06 4.46
C VAL A 45 15.24 -1.94 3.86
N TYR A 46 14.01 -1.76 4.33
CA TYR A 46 12.81 -2.31 3.71
C TYR A 46 11.90 -1.20 3.19
N ILE A 47 11.44 -1.37 1.95
CA ILE A 47 10.58 -0.43 1.25
C ILE A 47 9.33 -1.18 0.80
N SER A 48 8.15 -0.69 1.19
CA SER A 48 6.86 -1.20 0.72
C SER A 48 6.38 -0.37 -0.45
N ALA A 49 6.16 -1.01 -1.60
CA ALA A 49 5.53 -0.39 -2.77
C ALA A 49 4.01 -0.64 -2.83
N ALA A 50 3.46 -1.38 -1.86
CA ALA A 50 2.04 -1.67 -1.75
C ALA A 50 1.26 -0.46 -1.20
N SER A 51 -0.02 -0.39 -1.51
CA SER A 51 -0.95 0.60 -0.94
C SER A 51 -1.10 0.42 0.57
N GLU A 52 -1.49 1.48 1.26
CA GLU A 52 -1.87 1.40 2.67
C GLU A 52 -3.05 0.44 2.88
N PRO A 53 -3.15 -0.22 4.05
CA PRO A 53 -4.26 -1.10 4.35
C PRO A 53 -5.59 -0.33 4.36
N PHE A 54 -6.59 -0.88 3.68
CA PHE A 54 -7.95 -0.32 3.59
C PHE A 54 -9.03 -1.30 4.05
N ASN A 55 -8.63 -2.47 4.54
CA ASN A 55 -9.50 -3.45 5.14
C ASN A 55 -8.75 -4.19 6.26
N LEU A 56 -9.50 -4.89 7.11
CA LEU A 56 -8.96 -5.57 8.28
C LEU A 56 -7.89 -6.63 7.96
N GLU A 57 -8.04 -7.35 6.86
CA GLU A 57 -7.07 -8.38 6.48
C GLU A 57 -5.70 -7.75 6.18
N MET A 58 -5.70 -6.65 5.44
CA MET A 58 -4.47 -5.90 5.14
C MET A 58 -3.86 -5.24 6.39
N GLU A 59 -4.68 -4.75 7.32
CA GLU A 59 -4.19 -4.21 8.60
C GLU A 59 -3.43 -5.29 9.41
N LEU A 60 -3.97 -6.51 9.44
CA LEU A 60 -3.32 -7.64 10.10
C LEU A 60 -2.02 -8.07 9.40
N ASP A 61 -1.97 -8.00 8.07
CA ASP A 61 -0.75 -8.29 7.32
C ASP A 61 0.32 -7.22 7.54
N GLU A 62 -0.07 -5.94 7.62
CA GLU A 62 0.83 -4.84 7.97
C GLU A 62 1.40 -5.02 9.38
N GLU A 63 0.56 -5.42 10.35
CA GLU A 63 1.01 -5.71 11.71
C GLU A 63 2.04 -6.85 11.75
N ARG A 64 1.79 -7.94 11.01
CA ARG A 64 2.73 -9.06 10.88
C ARG A 64 4.06 -8.62 10.26
N MET A 65 4.02 -7.82 9.20
CA MET A 65 5.22 -7.23 8.61
C MET A 65 5.98 -6.39 9.63
N GLY A 66 5.30 -5.51 10.36
CA GLY A 66 5.92 -4.69 11.41
C GLY A 66 6.65 -5.54 12.45
N ASN A 67 6.06 -6.66 12.88
CA ASN A 67 6.69 -7.59 13.82
C ASN A 67 7.99 -8.21 13.26
N TRP A 68 8.02 -8.54 11.97
CA TRP A 68 9.25 -9.01 11.31
C TRP A 68 10.32 -7.92 11.25
N LEU A 69 9.96 -6.70 10.84
CA LEU A 69 10.91 -5.59 10.78
C LEU A 69 11.51 -5.28 12.15
N GLN A 70 10.69 -5.28 13.20
CA GLN A 70 11.13 -5.09 14.57
C GLN A 70 12.08 -6.20 15.03
N LYS A 71 11.72 -7.46 14.78
CA LYS A 71 12.52 -8.63 15.20
C LYS A 71 13.94 -8.64 14.62
N PHE A 72 14.10 -8.14 13.40
CA PHE A 72 15.39 -8.12 12.69
C PHE A 72 16.03 -6.72 12.62
N GLU A 73 15.48 -5.75 13.36
CA GLU A 73 15.97 -4.36 13.40
C GLU A 73 16.10 -3.72 12.00
N VAL A 74 15.23 -4.13 11.07
CA VAL A 74 15.14 -3.57 9.73
C VAL A 74 14.47 -2.21 9.81
N ASN A 75 15.01 -1.19 9.13
CA ASN A 75 14.65 0.22 9.27
C ASN A 75 14.84 0.78 10.69
N ALA A 76 15.76 0.23 11.50
CA ALA A 76 16.11 0.82 12.79
C ALA A 76 16.46 2.32 12.64
N PRO A 77 16.06 3.18 13.61
CA PRO A 77 15.52 2.82 14.92
C PRO A 77 13.99 2.71 15.00
N ASP A 78 13.24 3.13 13.98
CA ASP A 78 11.77 3.13 14.03
C ASP A 78 11.16 1.76 13.73
N CYS A 79 11.90 0.91 13.01
CA CYS A 79 11.48 -0.41 12.55
C CYS A 79 10.14 -0.41 11.80
N LYS A 80 9.86 0.67 11.07
CA LYS A 80 8.63 0.84 10.29
C LYS A 80 8.88 0.70 8.79
N PRO A 81 7.94 0.14 8.02
CA PRO A 81 8.04 0.10 6.57
C PRO A 81 8.12 1.53 6.00
N ARG A 82 8.91 1.70 4.94
CA ARG A 82 8.95 2.95 4.17
C ARG A 82 8.05 2.79 2.96
N TYR A 83 6.94 3.50 2.93
CA TYR A 83 5.98 3.44 1.82
C TYR A 83 6.45 4.31 0.65
N VAL A 84 6.54 3.70 -0.52
CA VAL A 84 6.72 4.38 -1.80
C VAL A 84 5.63 3.91 -2.75
N HIS A 85 4.38 4.09 -2.33
CA HIS A 85 3.24 3.79 -3.19
C HIS A 85 2.96 4.99 -4.11
N ALA A 86 3.04 4.78 -5.42
CA ALA A 86 2.43 5.68 -6.37
C ALA A 86 0.99 5.20 -6.58
N SER A 87 0.05 5.81 -5.86
CA SER A 87 -1.38 5.51 -6.05
C SER A 87 -1.78 5.83 -7.50
N GLY A 88 -2.46 4.89 -8.15
CA GLY A 88 -3.13 5.14 -9.43
C GLY A 88 -4.33 6.10 -9.30
N HIS A 89 -4.70 6.46 -8.07
CA HIS A 89 -5.76 7.40 -7.74
C HIS A 89 -5.19 8.65 -7.04
N ALA A 90 -5.76 9.81 -7.34
CA ALA A 90 -5.52 11.01 -6.53
C ALA A 90 -5.95 10.75 -5.07
N SER A 91 -5.21 11.33 -4.13
CA SER A 91 -5.56 11.24 -2.71
C SER A 91 -6.91 11.92 -2.42
N GLY A 92 -7.51 11.60 -1.27
CA GLY A 92 -8.77 12.24 -0.84
C GLY A 92 -8.71 13.77 -0.89
N PRO A 93 -7.71 14.43 -0.28
CA PRO A 93 -7.57 15.90 -0.35
C PRO A 93 -7.44 16.44 -1.78
N GLU A 94 -6.61 15.81 -2.62
CA GLU A 94 -6.43 16.23 -4.01
C GLU A 94 -7.72 16.11 -4.83
N LEU A 95 -8.52 15.05 -4.59
CA LEU A 95 -9.83 14.88 -5.21
C LEU A 95 -10.82 15.96 -4.77
N ILE A 96 -10.86 16.29 -3.47
CA ILE A 96 -11.74 17.34 -2.94
C ILE A 96 -11.34 18.71 -3.51
N ASP A 97 -10.05 19.02 -3.57
CA ASP A 97 -9.56 20.27 -4.15
C ASP A 97 -9.88 20.36 -5.64
N PHE A 98 -9.69 19.27 -6.38
CA PHE A 98 -10.08 19.17 -7.78
C PHE A 98 -11.58 19.46 -7.98
N VAL A 99 -12.46 18.82 -7.19
CA VAL A 99 -13.90 19.03 -7.27
C VAL A 99 -14.27 20.48 -6.94
N LYS A 100 -13.68 21.07 -5.90
CA LYS A 100 -13.88 22.48 -5.52
C LYS A 100 -13.41 23.45 -6.60
N GLY A 101 -12.38 23.08 -7.37
CA GLY A 101 -11.89 23.84 -8.52
C GLY A 101 -12.80 23.74 -9.74
N VAL A 102 -13.27 22.54 -10.08
CA VAL A 102 -14.18 22.31 -11.23
C VAL A 102 -15.57 22.89 -10.96
N ARG A 103 -16.06 22.85 -9.71
CA ARG A 103 -17.41 23.25 -9.29
C ARG A 103 -18.52 22.62 -10.15
N PRO A 104 -18.64 21.29 -10.17
CA PRO A 104 -19.70 20.64 -10.92
C PRO A 104 -21.08 21.00 -10.33
N LYS A 105 -22.10 21.07 -11.18
CA LYS A 105 -23.50 21.20 -10.73
C LYS A 105 -23.95 20.00 -9.90
N MET A 106 -23.45 18.82 -10.27
CA MET A 106 -23.77 17.53 -9.65
C MET A 106 -22.49 16.69 -9.58
N LEU A 107 -22.18 16.16 -8.39
CA LEU A 107 -21.12 15.18 -8.15
C LEU A 107 -21.75 13.83 -7.79
N ILE A 108 -21.33 12.75 -8.47
CA ILE A 108 -21.74 11.38 -8.16
C ILE A 108 -20.48 10.59 -7.77
N PRO A 109 -20.22 10.34 -6.47
CA PRO A 109 -19.07 9.57 -6.04
C PRO A 109 -19.26 8.09 -6.41
N ILE A 110 -18.33 7.55 -7.19
CA ILE A 110 -18.26 6.13 -7.58
C ILE A 110 -16.93 5.52 -7.14
N HIS A 111 -16.88 4.19 -7.02
CA HIS A 111 -15.66 3.46 -6.65
C HIS A 111 -15.08 3.85 -5.27
N THR A 112 -15.95 4.13 -4.29
CA THR A 112 -15.58 4.47 -2.91
C THR A 112 -16.46 3.72 -1.91
N HIS A 113 -15.89 3.33 -0.76
CA HIS A 113 -16.63 2.80 0.38
C HIS A 113 -17.15 3.89 1.33
N ARG A 114 -16.74 5.15 1.12
CA ARG A 114 -17.08 6.30 1.97
C ARG A 114 -17.66 7.46 1.17
N PRO A 115 -18.80 7.28 0.47
CA PRO A 115 -19.42 8.36 -0.30
C PRO A 115 -19.91 9.52 0.61
N ASP A 116 -20.18 9.24 1.88
CA ASP A 116 -20.56 10.20 2.92
C ASP A 116 -19.51 11.29 3.15
N MET A 117 -18.23 10.97 2.93
CA MET A 117 -17.13 11.93 3.06
C MET A 117 -17.24 13.07 2.04
N PHE A 118 -17.73 12.81 0.82
CA PHE A 118 -17.90 13.85 -0.19
C PHE A 118 -18.98 14.86 0.22
N GLU A 119 -20.06 14.39 0.86
CA GLU A 119 -21.11 15.27 1.38
C GLU A 119 -20.56 16.18 2.50
N GLN A 120 -19.74 15.62 3.38
CA GLN A 120 -19.12 16.35 4.50
C GLN A 120 -18.11 17.39 4.00
N GLU A 121 -17.17 16.99 3.15
CA GLU A 121 -16.06 17.83 2.67
C GLU A 121 -16.49 18.94 1.70
N LEU A 122 -17.64 18.76 1.04
CA LEU A 122 -18.22 19.71 0.10
C LEU A 122 -19.42 20.47 0.68
N ALA A 123 -19.73 20.28 1.96
CA ALA A 123 -20.78 21.03 2.64
C ALA A 123 -20.57 22.54 2.50
N GLY A 124 -21.64 23.27 2.17
CA GLY A 124 -21.59 24.73 2.00
C GLY A 124 -20.94 25.23 0.69
N THR A 125 -20.43 24.35 -0.16
CA THR A 125 -19.86 24.76 -1.48
C THR A 125 -20.92 25.01 -2.55
N GLY A 126 -22.16 24.57 -2.31
CA GLY A 126 -23.26 24.62 -3.29
C GLY A 126 -23.22 23.51 -4.35
N ILE A 127 -22.25 22.61 -4.27
CA ILE A 127 -22.15 21.42 -5.13
C ILE A 127 -23.16 20.38 -4.64
N ALA A 128 -24.05 19.91 -5.51
CA ALA A 128 -24.99 18.84 -5.16
C ALA A 128 -24.29 17.48 -5.25
N VAL A 129 -24.13 16.80 -4.11
CA VAL A 129 -23.57 15.45 -4.04
C VAL A 129 -24.72 14.43 -4.09
N HIS A 130 -24.65 13.48 -5.01
CA HIS A 130 -25.67 12.45 -5.21
C HIS A 130 -25.05 11.06 -5.04
N VAL A 131 -25.24 10.47 -3.87
CA VAL A 131 -24.72 9.13 -3.56
C VAL A 131 -25.52 8.06 -4.35
N PRO A 132 -24.88 7.27 -5.22
CA PRO A 132 -25.57 6.27 -6.04
C PRO A 132 -26.10 5.10 -5.20
N ARG A 133 -27.24 4.53 -5.63
CA ARG A 133 -27.79 3.28 -5.09
C ARG A 133 -27.87 2.23 -6.20
N VAL A 134 -27.54 0.99 -5.86
CA VAL A 134 -27.50 -0.11 -6.83
C VAL A 134 -28.90 -0.32 -7.43
N GLY A 135 -28.98 -0.25 -8.76
CA GLY A 135 -30.23 -0.46 -9.51
C GLY A 135 -31.17 0.75 -9.56
N GLU A 136 -30.81 1.88 -8.92
CA GLU A 136 -31.60 3.10 -8.98
C GLU A 136 -31.03 4.07 -10.04
N PRO A 137 -31.86 4.62 -10.95
CA PRO A 137 -31.41 5.61 -11.91
C PRO A 137 -31.13 6.95 -11.23
N ILE A 138 -30.08 7.65 -11.68
CA ILE A 138 -29.78 9.02 -11.24
C ILE A 138 -30.15 9.99 -12.36
N PRO A 139 -31.18 10.83 -12.18
CA PRO A 139 -31.52 11.86 -13.15
C PRO A 139 -30.43 12.94 -13.18
N ILE A 140 -29.89 13.22 -14.37
CA ILE A 140 -28.88 14.26 -14.58
C ILE A 140 -29.60 15.57 -14.93
N PRO A 141 -29.18 16.74 -14.39
CA PRO A 141 -29.81 18.04 -14.65
C PRO A 141 -29.47 18.63 -16.02
#